data_AF-A0A538RJS5-F1
#
_entry.id   AF-A0A538RJS5-F1
#
_cell.length_a   1.000
_cell.length_b   1.000
_cell.length_c   1.000
_cell.angle_alpha   90.00
_cell.angle_beta   90.00
_cell.angle_gamma   90.00
#
_symmetry.space_group_name_H-M   'P 1'
#
loop_
_entity.id
_entity.type
_entity.pdbx_description
1 polymer ?
#
loop_
_entity_poly.entity_id
_entity_poly.type
_entity_poly.pdbx_seq_one_letter_code
_entity_poly.pdbx_strand_id
1 'polypeptide(L)'
;MRRTVLLIGLCLASRPARGDVEADLAAVTAALPACDPVRAHCIAIQLHVAADAEGGGLIAQPDWFARQLATANRHFVPLDVGFQVAGIEALPASAAHIANRGERDAVAEGRLGGRVIHVFITGQLDDIDEPGRFAYGVTWHTRDGRKYVIVSTRGRDRTLAHELGHVFGLPHSRYP
;
A
#
# COMPACT_ATOMS: atom_id res chain seq x y z
N MET A 1 -1.16 -63.94 18.50
CA MET A 1 -1.73 -62.65 18.94
C MET A 1 -0.67 -61.56 18.80
N ARG A 2 -0.74 -60.75 17.74
CA ARG A 2 0.20 -59.61 17.53
C ARG A 2 -0.51 -58.32 17.94
N ARG A 3 0.09 -57.60 18.89
CA ARG A 3 -0.39 -56.29 19.39
C ARG A 3 0.04 -55.21 18.40
N THR A 4 -0.92 -54.53 17.80
CA THR A 4 -0.70 -53.30 17.04
C THR A 4 -0.58 -52.14 18.04
N VAL A 5 0.57 -51.48 18.06
CA VAL A 5 0.80 -50.24 18.82
C VAL A 5 0.47 -49.07 17.88
N LEU A 6 -0.53 -48.27 18.27
CA LEU A 6 -0.92 -47.05 17.56
C LEU A 6 -0.08 -45.88 18.12
N LEU A 7 0.87 -45.39 17.32
CA LEU A 7 1.62 -44.17 17.62
C LEU A 7 0.78 -42.96 17.18
N ILE A 8 0.27 -42.20 18.16
CA ILE A 8 -0.36 -40.90 17.94
C ILE A 8 0.77 -39.88 17.76
N GLY A 9 1.03 -39.48 16.52
CA GLY A 9 1.96 -38.41 16.19
C GLY A 9 1.35 -37.05 16.54
N LEU A 10 1.89 -36.41 17.58
CA LEU A 10 1.57 -35.04 17.95
C LEU A 10 2.22 -34.10 16.91
N CYS A 11 1.46 -33.64 15.92
CA CYS A 11 1.91 -32.57 15.04
C CYS A 11 1.94 -31.26 15.84
N LEU A 12 3.13 -30.87 16.31
CA LEU A 12 3.39 -29.50 16.76
C LEU A 12 3.27 -28.59 15.53
N ALA A 13 2.12 -27.92 15.39
CA ALA A 13 1.97 -26.86 14.41
C ALA A 13 2.92 -25.73 14.80
N SER A 14 4.00 -25.54 14.04
CA SER A 14 4.86 -24.38 14.13
C SER A 14 4.01 -23.14 13.93
N ARG A 15 3.86 -22.32 14.98
CA ARG A 15 3.29 -20.98 14.83
C ARG A 15 4.18 -20.21 13.83
N PRO A 16 3.61 -19.52 12.84
CA PRO A 16 4.40 -18.63 12.00
C PRO A 16 5.15 -17.64 12.89
N ALA A 17 6.40 -17.36 12.55
CA ALA A 17 7.19 -16.36 13.26
C ALA A 17 6.43 -15.03 13.25
N ARG A 18 6.41 -14.35 14.39
CA ARG A 18 5.90 -12.98 14.48
C ARG A 18 6.71 -12.14 13.47
N GLY A 19 6.03 -11.44 12.58
CA GLY A 19 6.63 -10.55 11.60
C GLY A 19 7.48 -9.48 12.27
N ASP A 20 8.51 -9.05 11.55
CA ASP A 20 9.45 -8.01 11.96
C ASP A 20 9.29 -6.84 10.97
N VAL A 21 8.67 -5.76 11.45
CA VAL A 21 8.40 -4.57 10.64
C VAL A 21 9.67 -4.00 10.00
N GLU A 22 10.80 -4.02 10.70
CA GLU A 22 12.05 -3.45 10.17
C GLU A 22 12.60 -4.31 9.03
N ALA A 23 12.60 -5.64 9.22
CA ALA A 23 12.97 -6.58 8.17
C ALA A 23 12.04 -6.48 6.95
N ASP A 24 10.73 -6.34 7.18
CA ASP A 24 9.74 -6.18 6.12
C ASP A 24 9.97 -4.88 5.33
N LEU A 25 10.20 -3.75 6.02
CA LEU A 25 10.51 -2.47 5.37
C LEU A 25 11.77 -2.57 4.49
N ALA A 26 12.81 -3.24 4.98
CA ALA A 26 14.03 -3.49 4.20
C ALA A 26 13.75 -4.36 2.96
N ALA A 27 12.95 -5.42 3.12
CA ALA A 27 12.56 -6.30 2.01
C ALA A 27 11.74 -5.56 0.95
N VAL A 28 10.79 -4.71 1.36
CA VAL A 28 10.02 -3.86 0.44
C VAL A 28 10.96 -2.91 -0.30
N THR A 29 11.85 -2.23 0.41
CA THR A 29 12.82 -1.30 -0.21
C THR A 29 13.67 -2.00 -1.28
N ALA A 30 14.14 -3.21 -1.01
CA ALA A 30 14.95 -3.99 -1.95
C ALA A 30 14.18 -4.49 -3.19
N ALA A 31 12.86 -4.70 -3.08
CA ALA A 31 12.03 -5.24 -4.16
C ALA A 31 11.50 -4.16 -5.12
N LEU A 32 11.51 -2.90 -4.70
CA LEU A 32 10.89 -1.80 -5.46
C LEU A 32 11.74 -1.42 -6.68
N PRO A 33 11.14 -1.32 -7.88
CA PRO A 33 11.86 -0.84 -9.04
C PRO A 33 12.23 0.64 -8.87
N ALA A 34 13.44 1.01 -9.26
CA ALA A 34 13.83 2.40 -9.42
C ALA A 34 13.14 3.02 -10.63
N CYS A 35 13.07 4.36 -10.66
CA CYS A 35 12.70 5.08 -11.88
C CYS A 35 13.76 4.83 -12.95
N ASP A 36 13.32 4.62 -14.20
CA ASP A 36 14.22 4.51 -15.34
C ASP A 36 14.91 5.87 -15.58
N PRO A 37 16.26 5.95 -15.54
CA PRO A 37 16.98 7.21 -15.63
C PRO A 37 16.82 7.92 -16.98
N VAL A 38 16.28 7.24 -18.01
CA VAL A 38 16.00 7.87 -19.31
C VAL A 38 14.73 8.71 -19.32
N ARG A 39 13.89 8.64 -18.27
CA ARG A 39 12.64 9.41 -18.16
C ARG A 39 12.94 10.90 -17.98
N ALA A 40 12.18 11.77 -18.65
CA ALA A 40 12.23 13.20 -18.40
C ALA A 40 11.87 13.56 -16.94
N HIS A 41 10.98 12.80 -16.32
CA HIS A 41 10.51 13.07 -14.96
C HIS A 41 10.51 11.82 -14.09
N CYS A 42 11.28 11.84 -13.00
CA CYS A 42 11.22 10.84 -11.93
C CYS A 42 10.64 11.46 -10.66
N ILE A 43 9.44 11.03 -10.29
CA ILE A 43 8.67 11.58 -9.18
C ILE A 43 8.82 10.70 -7.95
N ALA A 44 9.21 11.31 -6.84
CA ALA A 44 9.42 10.61 -5.58
C ALA A 44 8.10 10.31 -4.86
N ILE A 45 7.99 9.09 -4.35
CA ILE A 45 6.91 8.60 -3.49
C ILE A 45 7.46 8.34 -2.08
N GLN A 46 6.77 8.85 -1.06
CA GLN A 46 6.94 8.41 0.31
C GLN A 46 5.83 7.42 0.65
N LEU A 47 6.21 6.18 0.97
CA LEU A 47 5.27 5.14 1.39
C LEU A 47 5.05 5.20 2.91
N HIS A 48 3.79 4.98 3.30
CA HIS A 48 3.34 4.85 4.68
C HIS A 48 2.53 3.56 4.77
N VAL A 49 2.97 2.54 5.50
CA VAL A 49 2.41 1.18 5.39
C VAL A 49 1.88 0.70 6.74
N ALA A 50 0.59 0.38 6.82
CA ALA A 50 0.01 -0.21 8.03
C ALA A 50 0.70 -1.51 8.43
N ALA A 51 1.00 -1.63 9.73
CA ALA A 51 1.36 -2.90 10.33
C ALA A 51 0.15 -3.84 10.37
N ASP A 52 0.40 -5.14 10.26
CA ASP A 52 -0.58 -6.19 10.50
C ASP A 52 -0.70 -6.47 12.00
N ALA A 53 -1.89 -6.28 12.55
CA ALA A 53 -2.17 -6.51 13.98
C ALA A 53 -1.94 -7.98 14.40
N GLU A 54 -2.18 -8.92 13.50
CA GLU A 54 -2.13 -10.35 13.80
C GLU A 54 -0.75 -10.94 13.50
N GLY A 55 -0.17 -10.56 12.36
CA GLY A 55 1.11 -11.04 11.89
C GLY A 55 2.31 -10.34 12.53
N GLY A 56 2.19 -9.11 13.01
CA GLY A 56 3.31 -8.33 13.57
C GLY A 56 4.27 -7.73 12.53
N GLY A 57 4.05 -7.99 11.23
CA GLY A 57 4.78 -7.41 10.10
C GLY A 57 4.00 -6.31 9.38
N LEU A 58 4.31 -6.05 8.12
CA LEU A 58 3.55 -5.13 7.27
C LEU A 58 2.31 -5.80 6.65
N ILE A 59 1.26 -5.00 6.40
CA ILE A 59 -0.01 -5.48 5.81
C ILE A 59 0.13 -5.94 4.35
N ALA A 60 1.22 -5.59 3.67
CA ALA A 60 1.48 -5.89 2.27
C ALA A 60 2.90 -6.43 2.09
N GLN A 61 3.04 -7.36 1.14
CA GLN A 61 4.29 -8.06 0.87
C GLN A 61 5.12 -7.33 -0.21
N PRO A 62 6.46 -7.49 -0.25
CA PRO A 62 7.33 -6.79 -1.19
C PRO A 62 6.94 -6.92 -2.67
N ASP A 63 6.47 -8.11 -3.08
CA ASP A 63 6.04 -8.39 -4.45
C ASP A 63 4.77 -7.61 -4.84
N TRP A 64 3.86 -7.39 -3.89
CA TRP A 64 2.68 -6.54 -4.09
C TRP A 64 3.09 -5.09 -4.40
N PHE A 65 4.03 -4.55 -3.63
CA PHE A 65 4.56 -3.20 -3.86
C PHE A 65 5.23 -3.06 -5.22
N ALA A 66 6.09 -4.02 -5.57
CA ALA A 66 6.76 -4.05 -6.86
C ALA A 66 5.76 -4.06 -8.03
N ARG A 67 4.68 -4.86 -7.94
CA ARG A 67 3.62 -4.91 -8.97
C ARG A 67 2.86 -3.59 -9.11
N GLN A 68 2.49 -2.95 -8.00
CA GLN A 68 1.80 -1.65 -8.02
C GLN A 68 2.67 -0.59 -8.68
N LEU A 69 3.94 -0.46 -8.26
CA LEU A 69 4.85 0.55 -8.79
C LEU A 69 5.23 0.28 -10.26
N ALA A 70 5.52 -0.98 -10.63
CA ALA A 70 5.80 -1.34 -12.02
C ALA A 70 4.59 -1.08 -12.93
N THR A 71 3.37 -1.35 -12.44
CA THR A 71 2.15 -1.05 -13.20
C THR A 71 1.92 0.45 -13.34
N ALA A 72 2.11 1.24 -12.28
CA ALA A 72 2.07 2.70 -12.36
C ALA A 72 3.08 3.23 -13.38
N ASN A 73 4.35 2.83 -13.29
CA ASN A 73 5.39 3.22 -14.24
C ASN A 73 5.02 2.88 -15.68
N ARG A 74 4.51 1.66 -15.93
CA ARG A 74 4.05 1.25 -17.27
C ARG A 74 2.97 2.17 -17.84
N HIS A 75 1.98 2.56 -17.03
CA HIS A 75 0.88 3.43 -17.49
C HIS A 75 1.31 4.86 -17.75
N PHE A 76 2.37 5.35 -17.09
CA PHE A 76 2.87 6.71 -17.24
C PHE A 76 4.01 6.84 -18.27
N VAL A 77 4.49 5.73 -18.84
CA VAL A 77 5.47 5.71 -19.94
C VAL A 77 5.13 6.69 -21.08
N PRO A 78 3.89 6.79 -21.59
CA PRO A 78 3.58 7.69 -22.71
C PRO A 78 3.71 9.18 -22.36
N LEU A 79 3.74 9.52 -21.06
CA LEU A 79 3.91 10.88 -20.56
C LEU A 79 5.37 11.19 -20.18
N ASP A 80 6.26 10.23 -20.39
CA ASP A 80 7.66 10.25 -19.96
C ASP A 80 7.86 10.54 -18.47
N VAL A 81 6.93 10.02 -17.66
CA VAL A 81 6.95 10.09 -16.20
C VAL A 81 7.20 8.69 -15.64
N GLY A 82 8.11 8.62 -14.67
CA GLY A 82 8.31 7.47 -13.80
C GLY A 82 8.19 7.86 -12.32
N PHE A 83 8.00 6.86 -11.49
CA PHE A 83 7.88 6.96 -10.04
C PHE A 83 8.95 6.10 -9.38
N GLN A 84 9.49 6.61 -8.28
CA GLN A 84 10.42 5.90 -7.42
C GLN A 84 10.07 6.14 -5.97
N VAL A 85 10.26 5.13 -5.12
CA VAL A 85 10.07 5.28 -3.69
C VAL A 85 11.33 5.88 -3.08
N ALA A 86 11.17 7.02 -2.40
CA ALA A 86 12.26 7.73 -1.73
C ALA A 86 12.39 7.36 -0.25
N GLY A 87 11.33 6.80 0.34
CA GLY A 87 11.30 6.36 1.72
C GLY A 87 10.05 5.54 2.04
N ILE A 88 10.13 4.76 3.11
CA ILE A 88 9.04 3.92 3.61
C ILE A 88 8.97 4.07 5.13
N GLU A 89 7.78 4.29 5.66
CA GLU A 89 7.51 4.38 7.09
C GLU A 89 6.38 3.40 7.46
N ALA A 90 6.48 2.75 8.62
CA ALA A 90 5.40 1.94 9.15
C ALA A 90 4.36 2.81 9.86
N LEU A 91 3.09 2.50 9.63
CA LEU A 91 1.95 3.04 10.35
C LEU A 91 1.50 2.06 11.45
N PRO A 92 0.83 2.55 12.51
CA PRO A 92 0.26 1.67 13.52
C PRO A 92 -0.78 0.73 12.90
N ALA A 93 -1.02 -0.42 13.54
CA ALA A 93 -1.98 -1.41 13.07
C ALA A 93 -3.43 -0.89 13.02
N SER A 94 -3.76 0.18 13.74
CA SER A 94 -5.05 0.88 13.61
C SER A 94 -5.26 1.46 12.22
N ALA A 95 -4.21 1.73 11.43
CA ALA A 95 -4.31 2.17 10.05
C ALA A 95 -4.60 1.02 9.06
N ALA A 96 -4.67 -0.24 9.52
CA ALA A 96 -4.98 -1.39 8.66
C ALA A 96 -6.44 -1.40 8.17
N HIS A 97 -7.32 -0.64 8.81
CA HIS A 97 -8.69 -0.39 8.35
C HIS A 97 -9.01 1.10 8.50
N ILE A 98 -9.41 1.73 7.40
CA ILE A 98 -9.86 3.12 7.36
C ILE A 98 -11.34 3.12 6.95
N ALA A 99 -12.21 3.36 7.92
CA ALA A 99 -13.65 3.26 7.82
C ALA A 99 -14.34 4.60 7.50
N ASN A 100 -13.72 5.72 7.85
CA ASN A 100 -14.38 7.02 7.75
C ASN A 100 -13.43 8.18 7.37
N ARG A 101 -14.03 9.36 7.12
CA ARG A 101 -13.32 10.59 6.76
C ARG A 101 -12.30 11.01 7.81
N GLY A 102 -12.65 10.94 9.10
CA GLY A 102 -11.76 11.34 10.18
C GLY A 102 -10.49 10.48 10.21
N GLU A 103 -10.63 9.19 9.96
CA GLU A 103 -9.50 8.26 9.86
C GLU A 103 -8.65 8.51 8.61
N ARG A 104 -9.27 8.85 7.47
CA ARG A 104 -8.52 9.29 6.26
C ARG A 104 -7.64 10.50 6.59
N ASP A 105 -8.19 11.49 7.29
CA ASP A 105 -7.45 12.68 7.69
C ASP A 105 -6.36 12.35 8.73
N ALA A 106 -6.68 11.51 9.71
CA ALA A 106 -5.78 11.14 10.81
C ALA A 106 -4.53 10.38 10.34
N VAL A 107 -4.63 9.51 9.32
CA VAL A 107 -3.43 8.82 8.80
C VAL A 107 -2.42 9.80 8.20
N ALA A 108 -2.87 10.91 7.63
CA ALA A 108 -2.01 11.91 7.02
C ALA A 108 -1.51 13.00 7.99
N GLU A 109 -2.12 13.12 9.17
CA GLU A 109 -1.79 14.16 10.14
C GLU A 109 -0.31 14.14 10.52
N GLY A 110 0.35 15.30 10.41
CA GLY A 110 1.78 15.47 10.72
C GLY A 110 2.76 14.81 9.74
N ARG A 111 2.29 14.04 8.75
CA ARG A 111 3.17 13.25 7.86
C ARG A 111 3.40 13.86 6.49
N LEU A 112 2.50 14.74 6.03
CA LEU A 112 2.61 15.35 4.70
C LEU A 112 3.68 16.45 4.69
N GLY A 113 4.80 16.22 3.99
CA GLY A 113 5.91 17.15 3.95
C GLY A 113 6.84 16.93 2.74
N GLY A 114 7.75 17.88 2.50
CA GLY A 114 8.68 17.80 1.38
C GLY A 114 8.00 17.93 0.00
N ARG A 115 8.71 17.52 -1.05
CA ARG A 115 8.27 17.55 -2.46
C ARG A 115 8.10 16.14 -3.00
N VAL A 116 7.30 15.33 -2.31
CA VAL A 116 7.05 13.92 -2.64
C VAL A 116 5.55 13.65 -2.64
N ILE A 117 5.12 12.60 -3.34
CA ILE A 117 3.75 12.10 -3.24
C ILE A 117 3.67 11.15 -2.04
N HIS A 118 2.81 11.45 -1.08
CA HIS A 118 2.55 10.56 0.05
C HIS A 118 1.51 9.51 -0.34
N VAL A 119 1.86 8.23 -0.14
CA VAL A 119 0.98 7.10 -0.43
C VAL A 119 0.85 6.25 0.84
N PHE A 120 -0.37 6.11 1.34
CA PHE A 120 -0.73 5.35 2.53
C PHE A 120 -1.30 3.99 2.10
N ILE A 121 -0.75 2.91 2.64
CA ILE A 121 -1.19 1.54 2.37
C ILE A 121 -1.94 1.00 3.58
N THR A 122 -3.17 0.57 3.34
CA THR A 122 -4.08 0.02 4.34
C THR A 122 -4.58 -1.35 3.91
N GLY A 123 -5.06 -2.17 4.84
CA GLY A 123 -5.69 -3.45 4.53
C GLY A 123 -7.06 -3.24 3.88
N GLN A 124 -7.95 -2.53 4.58
CA GLN A 124 -9.30 -2.23 4.12
C GLN A 124 -9.55 -0.71 4.12
N LEU A 125 -10.12 -0.21 3.03
CA LEU A 125 -10.58 1.17 2.91
C LEU A 125 -12.07 1.15 2.61
N ASP A 126 -12.89 1.65 3.52
CA ASP A 126 -14.33 1.72 3.29
C ASP A 126 -14.67 2.86 2.32
N ASP A 127 -15.72 2.62 1.55
CA ASP A 127 -16.34 3.65 0.73
C ASP A 127 -17.22 4.51 1.64
N ILE A 128 -16.81 5.76 1.84
CA ILE A 128 -17.52 6.70 2.71
C ILE A 128 -18.75 7.31 2.05
N ASP A 129 -18.85 7.19 0.72
CA ASP A 129 -19.98 7.70 -0.06
C ASP A 129 -21.03 6.59 -0.26
N GLU A 130 -20.62 5.31 -0.22
CA GLU A 130 -21.48 4.13 -0.36
C GLU A 130 -21.35 3.16 0.83
N PRO A 131 -22.20 3.30 1.88
CA PRO A 131 -22.13 2.47 3.08
C PRO A 131 -22.15 0.96 2.80
N GLY A 132 -21.23 0.23 3.44
CA GLY A 132 -21.10 -1.23 3.29
C GLY A 132 -20.29 -1.67 2.07
N ARG A 133 -19.76 -0.73 1.27
CA ARG A 133 -18.78 -1.01 0.22
C ARG A 133 -17.37 -0.61 0.65
N PHE A 134 -16.39 -1.09 -0.11
CA PHE A 134 -14.99 -0.72 0.05
C PHE A 134 -14.50 -0.02 -1.21
N ALA A 135 -13.56 0.91 -1.04
CA ALA A 135 -12.79 1.51 -2.11
C ALA A 135 -11.45 0.78 -2.26
N TYR A 136 -10.96 0.67 -3.50
CA TYR A 136 -9.63 0.10 -3.76
C TYR A 136 -8.51 1.10 -3.49
N GLY A 137 -8.77 2.38 -3.74
CA GLY A 137 -7.88 3.48 -3.46
C GLY A 137 -8.65 4.79 -3.52
N VAL A 138 -8.01 5.86 -3.07
CA VAL A 138 -8.53 7.22 -3.21
C VAL A 138 -7.39 8.22 -3.18
N THR A 139 -7.48 9.23 -4.04
CA THR A 139 -6.73 10.47 -3.91
C THR A 139 -7.51 11.42 -3.04
N TRP A 140 -6.97 11.68 -1.86
CA TRP A 140 -7.58 12.52 -0.86
C TRP A 140 -6.90 13.89 -0.82
N HIS A 141 -7.54 14.84 -0.15
CA HIS A 141 -6.96 16.15 0.12
C HIS A 141 -7.22 16.56 1.56
N THR A 142 -6.21 17.15 2.18
CA THR A 142 -6.37 17.85 3.45
C THR A 142 -7.14 19.15 3.25
N ARG A 143 -7.60 19.75 4.36
CA ARG A 143 -8.30 21.05 4.34
C ARG A 143 -7.47 22.19 3.74
N ASP A 144 -6.15 22.12 3.85
CA ASP A 144 -5.21 23.08 3.25
C ASP A 144 -4.85 22.77 1.78
N GLY A 145 -5.48 21.75 1.18
CA GLY A 145 -5.38 21.45 -0.24
C GLY A 145 -4.23 20.54 -0.65
N ARG A 146 -3.41 20.05 0.30
CA ARG A 146 -2.38 19.04 0.00
C ARG A 146 -3.03 17.71 -0.35
N LYS A 147 -2.57 17.10 -1.45
CA LYS A 147 -3.05 15.79 -1.91
C LYS A 147 -2.19 14.65 -1.39
N TYR A 148 -2.81 13.51 -1.16
CA TYR A 148 -2.15 12.25 -0.89
C TYR A 148 -3.01 11.09 -1.40
N VAL A 149 -2.41 9.91 -1.47
CA VAL A 149 -3.09 8.70 -1.96
C VAL A 149 -3.25 7.71 -0.82
N ILE A 150 -4.38 7.03 -0.76
CA ILE A 150 -4.56 5.82 0.05
C ILE A 150 -4.83 4.66 -0.91
N VAL A 151 -4.16 3.53 -0.73
CA VAL A 151 -4.40 2.30 -1.49
C VAL A 151 -4.68 1.16 -0.51
N SER A 152 -5.77 0.43 -0.74
CA SER A 152 -6.08 -0.80 -0.03
C SER A 152 -5.31 -1.98 -0.65
N THR A 153 -4.85 -2.93 0.16
CA THR A 153 -4.27 -4.18 -0.33
C THR A 153 -5.27 -5.04 -1.15
N ARG A 154 -6.57 -4.77 -1.03
CA ARG A 154 -7.62 -5.35 -1.88
C ARG A 154 -7.67 -4.75 -3.28
N GLY A 155 -6.94 -3.66 -3.51
CA GLY A 155 -6.83 -2.98 -4.79
C GLY A 155 -6.21 -3.87 -5.87
N ARG A 156 -6.62 -3.63 -7.11
CA ARG A 156 -6.02 -4.24 -8.30
C ARG A 156 -4.64 -3.64 -8.55
N ASP A 157 -3.81 -4.29 -9.37
CA ASP A 157 -2.46 -3.80 -9.73
C ASP A 157 -2.46 -2.39 -10.36
N ARG A 158 -3.58 -1.98 -10.97
CA ARG A 158 -3.76 -0.65 -11.58
C ARG A 158 -4.21 0.45 -10.62
N THR A 159 -4.50 0.11 -9.37
CA THR A 159 -5.13 1.05 -8.42
C THR A 159 -4.21 2.22 -8.12
N LEU A 160 -2.94 1.96 -7.80
CA LEU A 160 -1.97 3.04 -7.57
C LEU A 160 -1.85 3.96 -8.80
N ALA A 161 -1.80 3.39 -10.01
CA ALA A 161 -1.73 4.16 -11.25
C ALA A 161 -2.95 5.08 -11.43
N HIS A 162 -4.15 4.56 -11.14
CA HIS A 162 -5.40 5.31 -11.19
C HIS A 162 -5.38 6.49 -10.22
N GLU A 163 -5.00 6.26 -8.97
CA GLU A 163 -4.94 7.33 -7.97
C GLU A 163 -3.86 8.37 -8.29
N LEU A 164 -2.69 7.95 -8.77
CA LEU A 164 -1.68 8.89 -9.24
C LEU A 164 -2.21 9.80 -10.36
N GLY A 165 -3.08 9.29 -11.24
CA GLY A 165 -3.78 10.11 -12.23
C GLY A 165 -4.58 11.26 -11.60
N HIS A 166 -5.30 11.00 -10.51
CA HIS A 166 -6.04 12.02 -9.76
C HIS A 166 -5.13 13.03 -9.04
N VAL A 167 -3.93 12.60 -8.60
CA VAL A 167 -2.92 13.53 -8.08
C VAL A 167 -2.58 14.59 -9.14
N PHE A 168 -2.37 14.17 -10.39
CA PHE A 168 -2.12 15.05 -11.54
C PHE A 168 -3.38 15.74 -12.11
N GLY A 169 -4.55 15.57 -11.48
CA GLY A 169 -5.78 16.28 -11.84
C GLY A 169 -6.60 15.62 -12.95
N LEU A 170 -6.30 14.38 -13.34
CA LEU A 170 -7.16 13.63 -14.26
C LEU A 170 -8.47 13.26 -13.53
N PRO A 171 -9.65 13.47 -14.14
CA PRO A 171 -10.91 12.98 -13.59
C PRO A 171 -11.10 11.49 -13.87
N HIS A 172 -12.12 10.88 -13.27
CA HIS A 172 -12.58 9.56 -13.73
C HIS A 172 -12.94 9.63 -15.22
N SER A 173 -12.50 8.62 -15.98
CA SER A 173 -12.92 8.45 -17.38
C SER A 173 -14.43 8.32 -17.46
N ARG A 174 -15.04 8.95 -18.46
CA ARG A 174 -16.45 8.74 -18.82
C ARG A 174 -16.63 7.67 -19.90
N TYR A 175 -15.53 7.13 -20.40
CA TYR A 175 -15.51 6.05 -21.38
C TYR A 175 -15.29 4.72 -20.66
N PRO A 176 -16.14 3.70 -20.93
CA PRO A 176 -16.05 2.37 -20.33
C PRO A 176 -14.81 1.58 -20.78
#